data_AF-A0A519QJG9-F1
#
_entry.id   AF-A0A519QJG9-F1
#
_cell.length_a   1.000
_cell.length_b   1.000
_cell.length_c   1.000
_cell.angle_alpha   90.00
_cell.angle_beta   90.00
_cell.angle_gamma   90.00
#
_symmetry.space_group_name_H-M   'P 1'
#
loop_
_entity.id
_entity.type
_entity.pdbx_description
1 polymer ?
#
loop_
_entity_poly.entity_id
_entity_poly.type
_entity_poly.pdbx_seq_one_letter_code
_entity_poly.pdbx_strand_id
1 'polypeptide(L)'
;LANRKTAIKNILVDQDLIRGIGNSYSDEVLWQTRISPFSKAAAIPDEKIKELVTTIKKALKEATEKIYKNHPGKINSEVKEYLQIHTKKQTESPTGSQILIAERGMLKTYYTKEQVLYE
;
A
#
# COMPACT_ATOMS: atom_id res chain seq x y z
N LEU A 1 -9.53 -0.67 -14.15
CA LEU A 1 -9.07 -1.66 -13.14
C LEU A 1 -9.71 -3.03 -13.36
N ALA A 2 -11.03 -3.09 -13.58
CA ALA A 2 -11.84 -4.33 -13.66
C ALA A 2 -11.46 -5.40 -14.72
N ASN A 3 -10.54 -5.15 -15.64
CA ASN A 3 -10.22 -6.08 -16.75
C ASN A 3 -8.83 -6.74 -16.66
N ARG A 4 -8.10 -6.56 -15.54
CA ARG A 4 -6.77 -7.17 -15.34
C ARG A 4 -6.88 -8.33 -14.34
N LYS A 5 -6.55 -9.54 -14.79
CA LYS A 5 -6.41 -10.76 -13.94
C LYS A 5 -5.16 -10.73 -13.03
N THR A 6 -4.48 -9.60 -12.98
CA THR A 6 -3.25 -9.41 -12.21
C THR A 6 -3.58 -9.09 -10.75
N ALA A 7 -2.67 -9.46 -9.84
CA ALA A 7 -2.72 -9.05 -8.45
C ALA A 7 -2.76 -7.51 -8.33
N ILE A 8 -3.61 -7.00 -7.43
CA ILE A 8 -3.84 -5.57 -7.24
C ILE A 8 -2.55 -4.81 -6.91
N LYS A 9 -1.65 -5.40 -6.10
CA LYS A 9 -0.38 -4.75 -5.76
C LYS A 9 0.47 -4.46 -7.00
N ASN A 10 0.52 -5.38 -7.97
CA ASN A 10 1.28 -5.17 -9.20
C ASN A 10 0.75 -3.98 -10.01
N ILE A 11 -0.56 -3.75 -9.99
CA ILE A 11 -1.16 -2.58 -10.64
C ILE A 11 -0.79 -1.29 -9.90
N LEU A 12 -0.77 -1.32 -8.57
CA LEU A 12 -0.46 -0.15 -7.76
C LEU A 12 0.99 0.32 -7.90
N VAL A 13 1.94 -0.60 -8.04
CA VAL A 13 3.36 -0.27 -8.17
C VAL A 13 3.80 0.04 -9.60
N ASP A 14 2.94 -0.28 -10.59
CA ASP A 14 3.20 -0.03 -12.00
C ASP A 14 3.16 1.48 -12.30
N GLN A 15 4.33 2.08 -12.53
CA GLN A 15 4.49 3.51 -12.75
C GLN A 15 3.92 4.00 -14.09
N ASP A 16 3.64 3.10 -15.03
CA ASP A 16 2.95 3.45 -16.27
C ASP A 16 1.44 3.60 -16.06
N LEU A 17 0.92 3.03 -14.96
CA LEU A 17 -0.50 3.13 -14.58
C LEU A 17 -0.74 4.15 -13.47
N ILE A 18 0.06 4.09 -12.41
CA ILE A 18 -0.12 4.88 -11.20
C ILE A 18 1.24 5.41 -10.77
N ARG A 19 1.51 6.67 -11.15
CA ARG A 19 2.73 7.36 -10.73
C ARG A 19 2.67 7.74 -9.25
N GLY A 20 3.80 7.57 -8.57
CA GLY A 20 3.97 8.03 -7.19
C GLY A 20 3.52 7.04 -6.11
N ILE A 21 2.95 5.89 -6.49
CA ILE A 21 2.71 4.78 -5.56
C ILE A 21 3.83 3.75 -5.73
N GLY A 22 4.73 3.72 -4.75
CA GLY A 22 5.82 2.74 -4.67
C GLY A 22 5.44 1.51 -3.84
N ASN A 23 6.40 0.58 -3.72
CA ASN A 23 6.23 -0.69 -3.00
C ASN A 23 5.70 -0.49 -1.57
N SER A 24 6.30 0.43 -0.80
CA SER A 24 5.90 0.68 0.59
C SER A 24 4.49 1.24 0.70
N TYR A 25 4.16 2.27 -0.08
CA TYR A 25 2.81 2.85 -0.07
C TYR A 25 1.75 1.84 -0.47
N SER A 26 2.05 0.98 -1.46
CA SER A 26 1.10 -0.06 -1.87
C SER A 26 0.78 -1.03 -0.73
N ASP A 27 1.76 -1.43 0.09
CA ASP A 27 1.51 -2.30 1.24
C ASP A 27 0.64 -1.61 2.29
N GLU A 28 0.95 -0.36 2.62
CA GLU A 28 0.22 0.41 3.64
C GLU A 28 -1.26 0.62 3.27
N VAL A 29 -1.54 1.08 2.04
CA VAL A 29 -2.94 1.37 1.63
C VAL A 29 -3.77 0.10 1.46
N LEU A 30 -3.14 -1.00 1.04
CA LEU A 30 -3.80 -2.31 0.94
C LEU A 30 -4.11 -2.88 2.33
N TRP A 31 -3.21 -2.71 3.29
CA TRP A 31 -3.45 -3.09 4.68
C TRP A 31 -4.54 -2.25 5.34
N GLN A 32 -4.51 -0.93 5.17
CA GLN A 32 -5.53 -0.02 5.70
C GLN A 32 -6.92 -0.34 5.17
N THR A 33 -7.02 -0.72 3.89
CA THR A 33 -8.28 -1.12 3.26
C THR A 33 -8.61 -2.60 3.40
N ARG A 34 -7.85 -3.38 4.17
CA ARG A 34 -8.09 -4.82 4.35
C ARG A 34 -8.13 -5.62 3.05
N ILE A 35 -7.43 -5.18 2.00
CA ILE A 35 -7.33 -5.90 0.73
C ILE A 35 -5.99 -6.62 0.70
N SER A 36 -5.99 -7.94 0.46
CA SER A 36 -4.75 -8.69 0.31
C SER A 36 -4.00 -8.23 -0.95
N PRO A 37 -2.67 -8.06 -0.89
CA PRO A 37 -1.88 -7.66 -2.07
C PRO A 37 -1.93 -8.68 -3.20
N PHE A 38 -2.34 -9.91 -2.91
CA PHE A 38 -2.47 -11.00 -3.87
C PHE A 38 -3.86 -11.07 -4.52
N SER A 39 -4.80 -10.23 -4.09
CA SER A 39 -6.16 -10.19 -4.65
C SER A 39 -6.12 -9.89 -6.14
N LYS A 40 -6.92 -10.63 -6.93
CA LYS A 40 -7.10 -10.32 -8.36
C LYS A 40 -7.85 -9.00 -8.45
N ALA A 41 -7.29 -8.03 -9.18
CA ALA A 41 -7.88 -6.69 -9.25
C ALA A 41 -9.32 -6.69 -9.79
N ALA A 42 -9.66 -7.63 -10.67
CA ALA A 42 -10.99 -7.80 -11.22
C ALA A 42 -12.01 -8.42 -10.24
N ALA A 43 -11.56 -9.05 -9.15
CA ALA A 43 -12.42 -9.71 -8.16
C ALA A 43 -12.75 -8.81 -6.95
N ILE A 44 -12.10 -7.65 -6.84
CA ILE A 44 -12.32 -6.72 -5.72
C ILE A 44 -13.64 -5.97 -5.94
N PRO A 45 -14.55 -5.96 -4.96
CA PRO A 45 -15.81 -5.21 -5.04
C PRO A 45 -15.58 -3.72 -5.29
N ASP A 46 -16.46 -3.09 -6.07
CA ASP A 46 -16.37 -1.66 -6.40
C ASP A 46 -16.31 -0.76 -5.16
N GLU A 47 -17.01 -1.13 -4.09
CA GLU A 47 -16.99 -0.41 -2.82
C GLU A 47 -15.58 -0.39 -2.20
N LYS A 48 -14.89 -1.54 -2.20
CA LYS A 48 -13.51 -1.66 -1.73
C LYS A 48 -12.52 -0.94 -2.63
N ILE A 49 -12.76 -0.90 -3.94
CA ILE A 49 -11.96 -0.10 -4.87
C ILE A 49 -12.12 1.40 -4.58
N LYS A 50 -13.36 1.89 -4.34
CA LYS A 50 -13.60 3.29 -3.96
C LYS A 50 -12.92 3.66 -2.65
N GLU A 51 -12.97 2.76 -1.67
CA GLU A 51 -12.24 2.90 -0.41
C GLU A 51 -10.73 2.98 -0.65
N LEU A 52 -10.16 2.07 -1.44
CA LEU A 52 -8.74 2.05 -1.78
C LEU A 52 -8.28 3.35 -2.45
N VAL A 53 -9.04 3.87 -3.41
CA VAL A 53 -8.73 5.14 -4.08
C VAL A 53 -8.75 6.30 -3.09
N THR A 54 -9.73 6.33 -2.18
CA THR A 54 -9.84 7.38 -1.15
C THR A 54 -8.66 7.33 -0.18
N THR A 55 -8.30 6.13 0.27
CA THR A 55 -7.16 5.88 1.16
C THR A 55 -5.84 6.28 0.50
N ILE A 56 -5.63 5.94 -0.78
CA ILE A 56 -4.45 6.36 -1.54
C ILE A 56 -4.33 7.89 -1.58
N LYS A 57 -5.42 8.60 -1.93
CA LYS A 57 -5.42 10.06 -2.00
C LYS A 57 -5.09 10.69 -0.65
N LYS A 58 -5.66 10.13 0.44
CA LYS A 58 -5.37 10.58 1.81
C LYS A 58 -3.90 10.36 2.17
N ALA A 59 -3.35 9.17 1.91
CA ALA A 59 -1.95 8.84 2.18
C ALA A 59 -0.98 9.78 1.47
N LEU A 60 -1.20 10.04 0.18
CA LEU A 60 -0.36 10.95 -0.61
C LEU A 60 -0.47 12.40 -0.13
N LYS A 61 -1.67 12.85 0.24
CA LYS A 61 -1.88 14.20 0.79
C LYS A 61 -1.13 14.38 2.11
N GLU A 62 -1.28 13.44 3.05
CA GLU A 62 -0.59 13.46 4.34
C GLU A 62 0.93 13.43 4.17
N ALA A 63 1.44 12.59 3.28
CA ALA A 63 2.86 12.53 2.96
C ALA A 63 3.37 13.88 2.43
N THR A 64 2.64 14.48 1.48
CA THR A 64 2.99 15.77 0.89
C THR A 64 3.00 16.89 1.93
N GLU A 65 1.97 16.95 2.77
CA GLU A 65 1.88 17.94 3.86
C GLU A 65 3.03 17.80 4.87
N LYS A 66 3.40 16.57 5.24
CA LYS A 66 4.55 16.31 6.12
C LYS A 66 5.87 16.75 5.50
N ILE A 67 6.08 16.48 4.21
CA ILE A 67 7.29 16.92 3.49
C ILE A 67 7.40 18.45 3.54
N TYR A 68 6.31 19.16 3.20
CA TYR A 68 6.31 20.63 3.20
C TYR A 68 6.54 21.23 4.59
N LYS A 69 6.00 20.62 5.66
CA LYS A 69 6.17 21.11 7.04
C LYS A 69 7.57 20.83 7.60
N ASN A 70 8.11 19.64 7.37
CA ASN A 70 9.33 19.17 8.04
C ASN A 70 10.62 19.52 7.27
N HIS A 71 10.54 19.78 5.96
CA HIS A 71 11.71 20.03 5.11
C HIS A 71 11.46 21.09 4.03
N PRO A 72 11.37 22.39 4.38
CA PRO A 72 11.29 23.45 3.38
C PRO A 72 12.53 23.39 2.47
N GLY A 73 12.33 23.03 1.19
CA GLY A 73 13.38 22.98 0.17
C GLY A 73 14.17 21.68 0.03
N LYS A 74 13.88 20.61 0.79
CA LYS A 74 14.50 19.27 0.61
C LYS A 74 13.44 18.19 0.41
N ILE A 75 13.11 17.90 -0.85
CA ILE A 75 12.15 16.85 -1.26
C ILE A 75 12.81 15.44 -1.26
N ASN A 76 14.06 15.30 -0.80
CA ASN A 76 14.84 14.05 -0.97
C ASN A 76 14.70 13.03 0.18
N SER A 77 13.90 13.31 1.20
CA SER A 77 13.69 12.39 2.32
C SER A 77 12.37 11.64 2.14
N GLU A 78 12.43 10.32 1.92
CA GLU A 78 11.23 9.47 1.99
C GLU A 78 10.56 9.63 3.37
N VAL A 79 9.29 10.00 3.39
CA VAL A 79 8.50 10.05 4.64
C VAL A 79 8.24 8.63 5.12
N LYS A 80 9.11 8.14 6.01
CA LYS A 80 9.00 6.79 6.60
C LYS A 80 8.12 6.74 7.85
N GLU A 81 7.73 7.89 8.39
CA GLU A 81 6.84 8.00 9.55
C GLU A 81 5.42 7.49 9.30
N TYR A 82 5.03 7.32 8.04
CA TYR A 82 3.73 6.79 7.66
C TYR A 82 3.68 5.25 7.66
N LEU A 83 4.84 4.58 7.68
CA LEU A 83 4.91 3.13 7.50
C LEU A 83 4.50 2.41 8.80
N GLN A 84 3.38 1.69 8.76
CA GLN A 84 2.84 0.93 9.89
C GLN A 84 3.10 -0.56 9.75
N ILE A 85 3.18 -1.10 8.53
CA ILE A 85 3.44 -2.52 8.31
C ILE A 85 4.66 -2.77 7.41
N HIS A 86 5.03 -1.82 6.56
CA HIS A 86 6.19 -1.90 5.67
C HIS A 86 7.47 -1.53 6.42
N THR A 87 7.81 -2.30 7.43
CA THR A 87 9.01 -2.06 8.24
C THR A 87 9.54 -3.37 8.82
N LYS A 88 10.86 -3.42 9.01
CA LYS A 88 11.53 -4.56 9.68
C LYS A 88 11.55 -4.41 11.20
N LYS A 89 11.14 -3.25 11.73
CA LYS A 89 11.26 -2.93 13.15
C LYS A 89 10.19 -3.59 14.02
N GLN A 90 9.08 -3.98 13.42
CA GLN A 90 7.95 -4.59 14.12
C GLN A 90 7.50 -5.85 13.40
N THR A 91 6.99 -6.80 14.18
CA THR A 91 6.50 -8.10 13.70
C THR A 91 4.97 -8.18 13.74
N GLU A 92 4.32 -7.15 14.29
CA GLU A 92 2.88 -7.05 14.45
C GLU A 92 2.39 -5.70 13.93
N SER A 93 1.19 -5.71 13.36
CA SER A 93 0.48 -4.52 12.91
C SER A 93 -0.14 -3.77 14.09
N PRO A 94 -0.56 -2.51 13.91
CA PRO A 94 -1.27 -1.74 14.94
C PRO A 94 -2.54 -2.39 15.50
N THR A 95 -3.11 -3.36 14.79
CA THR A 95 -4.29 -4.13 15.21
C THR A 95 -3.92 -5.44 15.92
N GLY A 96 -2.63 -5.71 16.14
CA GLY A 96 -2.12 -6.91 16.79
C GLY A 96 -1.96 -8.13 15.88
N SER A 97 -2.26 -8.02 14.59
CA SER A 97 -2.05 -9.12 13.64
C SER A 97 -0.58 -9.24 13.24
N GLN A 98 -0.06 -10.46 13.17
CA GLN A 98 1.31 -10.72 12.69
C GLN A 98 1.52 -10.20 11.26
N ILE A 99 2.64 -9.48 11.07
CA ILE A 99 3.11 -9.05 9.76
C ILE A 99 3.87 -10.20 9.10
N LEU A 100 3.39 -10.59 7.93
CA LEU A 100 3.98 -11.57 7.05
C LEU A 100 4.72 -10.86 5.92
N ILE A 101 5.76 -11.51 5.42
CA ILE A 101 6.57 -11.01 4.31
C ILE A 101 6.57 -12.07 3.21
N ALA A 102 6.07 -11.69 2.04
CA ALA A 102 6.23 -12.49 0.82
C ALA A 102 7.32 -11.87 -0.05
N GLU A 103 8.21 -12.70 -0.58
CA GLU A 103 9.28 -12.28 -1.47
C GLU A 103 8.95 -12.72 -2.90
N ARG A 104 8.81 -11.76 -3.82
CA ARG A 104 8.75 -12.01 -5.27
C ARG A 104 9.89 -11.24 -5.93
N GLY A 105 10.99 -11.94 -6.21
CA GLY A 105 12.21 -11.33 -6.72
C GLY A 105 12.77 -10.32 -5.73
N MET A 106 13.08 -9.11 -6.20
CA MET A 106 13.67 -8.04 -5.37
C MET A 106 12.65 -7.29 -4.51
N LEU A 107 11.35 -7.46 -4.74
CA LEU A 107 10.29 -6.75 -4.03
C LEU A 107 9.76 -7.58 -2.85
N LYS A 108 9.91 -7.02 -1.64
CA LYS A 108 9.29 -7.54 -0.43
C LYS A 108 7.88 -6.97 -0.30
N THR A 109 6.93 -7.85 -0.01
CA THR A 109 5.52 -7.49 0.23
C THR A 109 5.18 -7.77 1.68
N TYR A 110 4.86 -6.71 2.41
CA TYR A 110 4.43 -6.77 3.80
C TYR A 110 2.91 -6.78 3.84
N TYR A 111 2.34 -7.71 4.60
CA TYR A 111 0.89 -7.91 4.69
C TYR A 111 0.52 -8.66 5.98
N THR A 112 -0.75 -8.75 6.30
CA THR A 112 -1.27 -9.42 7.50
C THR A 112 -2.43 -10.36 7.15
N LYS A 113 -2.71 -11.33 8.03
CA LYS A 113 -3.80 -12.32 7.83
C LYS A 113 -5.22 -11.75 7.93
N GLU A 114 -5.35 -10.54 8.47
CA GLU A 114 -6.62 -9.80 8.57
C GLU A 114 -7.04 -9.14 7.24
N GLN A 115 -6.20 -9.20 6.20
CA GLN A 115 -6.55 -8.73 4.86
C GLN A 115 -7.32 -9.82 4.09
N VAL A 116 -8.37 -9.40 3.38
CA VAL A 116 -9.24 -10.27 2.59
C VAL A 116 -8.64 -10.51 1.22
N LEU A 117 -8.56 -11.79 0.82
CA LEU A 117 -8.17 -12.20 -0.53
C LEU A 117 -9.40 -12.27 -1.44
N TYR A 118 -9.39 -11.55 -2.55
CA TYR A 118 -10.41 -11.62 -3.60
C TYR A 118 -9.88 -12.36 -4.83
N GLU A 119 -10.59 -13.38 -5.31
CA GLU A 119 -10.17 -14.28 -6.41
C GLU A 119 -11.21 -14.45 -7.50
#